data_AF-A0A0K8U7G2-F1
#
_entry.id   AF-A0A0K8U7G2-F1
#
_cell.length_a   1.000
_cell.length_b   1.000
_cell.length_c   1.000
_cell.angle_alpha   90.00
_cell.angle_beta   90.00
_cell.angle_gamma   90.00
#
_symmetry.space_group_name_H-M   'P 1'
#
loop_
_entity.id
_entity.type
_entity.pdbx_description
1 polymer ?
#
loop_
_entity_poly.entity_id
_entity_poly.type
_entity_poly.pdbx_seq_one_letter_code
_entity_poly.pdbx_strand_id
1 'polypeptide(L)'
;MRLWRVREYIRYLVERSFIAYNNQNVIFFLVKNLGTFHGTGFALKHKNPAEFKRLTQSLREPRYDVTEILGEWAMVVKFSAERLGISTRKYLPHIEESFINRYCKMISEYLLFGRKMVAPVEPLATLCHGDYLRNNIAFKYAEVNGTEQPIDSLMFDMQTVRISSPMLDFATFLSLSTYTAVRQNHFDEIFDEYYTSLVKAFKENTKEEQIPEYFRYALQYIMVA
;
A
#
# COMPACT_ATOMS: atom_id res chain seq x y z
N MET A 1 -28.66 -17.91 -3.46
CA MET A 1 -27.33 -17.79 -4.10
C MET A 1 -26.33 -18.57 -3.24
N ARG A 2 -25.83 -19.73 -3.68
CA ARG A 2 -25.16 -20.73 -2.81
C ARG A 2 -23.68 -20.37 -2.58
N LEU A 3 -23.29 -20.28 -1.30
CA LEU A 3 -21.93 -20.09 -0.76
C LEU A 3 -20.83 -20.97 -1.39
N TRP A 4 -21.22 -22.09 -2.03
CA TRP A 4 -20.30 -23.00 -2.72
C TRP A 4 -19.62 -22.37 -3.96
N ARG A 5 -20.28 -21.46 -4.68
CA ARG A 5 -19.64 -20.78 -5.84
C ARG A 5 -18.55 -19.81 -5.42
N VAL A 6 -18.66 -19.21 -4.23
CA VAL A 6 -17.67 -18.24 -3.73
C VAL A 6 -16.35 -18.93 -3.39
N ARG A 7 -16.38 -20.17 -2.88
CA ARG A 7 -15.16 -20.92 -2.54
C ARG A 7 -14.36 -21.37 -3.76
N GLU A 8 -15.02 -21.92 -4.79
CA GLU A 8 -14.31 -22.28 -6.02
C GLU A 8 -13.87 -21.06 -6.82
N TYR A 9 -14.66 -19.99 -6.80
CA TYR A 9 -14.27 -18.70 -7.38
C TYR A 9 -13.03 -18.16 -6.67
N ILE A 10 -13.02 -18.04 -5.33
CA ILE A 10 -11.85 -17.59 -4.58
C ILE A 10 -10.63 -18.49 -4.81
N ARG A 11 -10.81 -19.83 -4.90
CA ARG A 11 -9.70 -20.75 -5.18
C ARG A 11 -9.08 -20.51 -6.57
N TYR A 12 -9.91 -20.31 -7.60
CA TYR A 12 -9.46 -19.93 -8.94
C TYR A 12 -8.75 -18.57 -8.96
N LEU A 13 -9.24 -17.60 -8.16
CA LEU A 13 -8.63 -16.26 -8.02
C LEU A 13 -7.26 -16.30 -7.31
N VAL A 14 -7.04 -17.26 -6.40
CA VAL A 14 -5.81 -17.40 -5.60
C VAL A 14 -4.71 -18.18 -6.32
N GLU A 15 -5.03 -19.17 -7.16
CA GLU A 15 -4.02 -20.01 -7.84
C GLU A 15 -3.16 -19.27 -8.87
N ARG A 16 -3.57 -18.07 -9.32
CA ARG A 16 -2.82 -17.25 -10.29
C ARG A 16 -2.01 -16.11 -9.69
N SER A 17 -1.82 -16.14 -8.37
CA SER A 17 -0.97 -15.25 -7.59
C SER A 17 0.52 -15.32 -7.96
N PHE A 18 0.97 -15.71 -9.16
CA PHE A 18 2.38 -15.58 -9.59
C PHE A 18 2.55 -14.68 -10.82
N ILE A 19 1.44 -14.39 -11.53
CA ILE A 19 1.47 -13.67 -12.81
C ILE A 19 1.80 -12.17 -12.63
N ALA A 20 1.47 -11.58 -11.47
CA ALA A 20 1.58 -10.12 -11.27
C ALA A 20 2.99 -9.53 -11.09
N TYR A 21 4.05 -10.30 -10.79
CA TYR A 21 5.34 -9.68 -10.44
C TYR A 21 6.06 -9.01 -11.62
N ASN A 22 5.86 -9.54 -12.83
CA ASN A 22 6.46 -9.03 -14.08
C ASN A 22 5.42 -8.58 -15.12
N ASN A 23 4.13 -8.83 -14.87
CA ASN A 23 3.09 -8.49 -15.83
C ASN A 23 2.65 -7.03 -15.64
N GLN A 24 3.13 -6.17 -16.54
CA GLN A 24 2.84 -4.73 -16.54
C GLN A 24 1.32 -4.46 -16.56
N ASN A 25 0.54 -5.19 -17.36
CA ASN A 25 -0.92 -4.97 -17.43
C ASN A 25 -1.60 -5.24 -16.08
N VAL A 26 -1.17 -6.26 -15.35
CA VAL A 26 -1.71 -6.55 -14.01
C VAL A 26 -1.31 -5.45 -13.02
N ILE A 27 -0.07 -4.96 -13.10
CA ILE A 27 0.41 -3.87 -12.23
C ILE A 27 -0.38 -2.59 -12.48
N PHE A 28 -0.56 -2.19 -13.74
CA PHE A 28 -1.35 -1.01 -14.11
C PHE A 28 -2.81 -1.14 -13.65
N PHE A 29 -3.39 -2.32 -13.83
CA PHE A 29 -4.74 -2.62 -13.33
C PHE A 29 -4.85 -2.45 -11.81
N LEU A 30 -3.85 -2.92 -11.06
CA LEU A 30 -3.82 -2.79 -9.60
C LEU A 30 -3.68 -1.34 -9.14
N VAL A 31 -2.72 -0.60 -9.69
CA VAL A 31 -2.52 0.80 -9.27
C VAL A 31 -3.68 1.70 -9.67
N LYS A 32 -4.38 1.38 -10.76
CA LYS A 32 -5.66 2.01 -11.11
C LYS A 32 -6.73 1.78 -10.05
N ASN A 33 -6.88 0.56 -9.56
CA ASN A 33 -7.85 0.24 -8.51
C ASN A 33 -7.46 0.89 -7.17
N LEU A 34 -6.17 0.91 -6.85
CA LEU A 34 -5.66 1.61 -5.67
C LEU A 34 -5.91 3.12 -5.74
N GLY A 35 -5.63 3.73 -6.90
CA GLY A 35 -5.92 5.14 -7.15
C GLY A 35 -7.41 5.43 -6.98
N THR A 36 -8.26 4.60 -7.59
CA THR A 36 -9.73 4.72 -7.47
C THR A 36 -10.20 4.64 -6.02
N PHE A 37 -9.67 3.69 -5.25
CA PHE A 37 -9.98 3.51 -3.83
C PHE A 37 -9.63 4.75 -3.01
N HIS A 38 -8.39 5.24 -3.12
CA HIS A 38 -7.93 6.43 -2.41
C HIS A 38 -8.67 7.69 -2.83
N GLY A 39 -8.90 7.88 -4.14
CA GLY A 39 -9.62 9.02 -4.69
C GLY A 39 -11.07 9.10 -4.19
N THR A 40 -11.72 7.94 -4.07
CA THR A 40 -13.05 7.83 -3.46
C THR A 40 -13.03 8.20 -1.97
N GLY A 41 -12.02 7.74 -1.22
CA GLY A 41 -11.82 8.12 0.17
C GLY A 41 -11.64 9.63 0.36
N PHE A 42 -10.81 10.26 -0.48
CA PHE A 42 -10.63 11.71 -0.47
C PHE A 42 -11.92 12.45 -0.84
N ALA A 43 -12.66 11.99 -1.84
CA ALA A 43 -13.93 12.60 -2.24
C ALA A 43 -14.97 12.56 -1.11
N LEU A 44 -15.09 11.42 -0.42
CA LEU A 44 -15.99 11.29 0.73
C LEU A 44 -15.59 12.24 1.87
N LYS A 45 -14.30 12.29 2.18
CA LYS A 45 -13.75 13.22 3.18
C LYS A 45 -14.00 14.68 2.83
N HIS A 46 -13.88 15.05 1.56
CA HIS A 46 -14.10 16.41 1.04
C HIS A 46 -15.57 16.82 1.08
N LYS A 47 -16.48 15.99 0.54
CA LYS A 47 -17.91 16.34 0.42
C LYS A 47 -18.69 16.11 1.71
N ASN A 48 -18.30 15.12 2.51
CA ASN A 48 -19.00 14.74 3.71
C ASN A 48 -18.03 14.31 4.82
N PRO A 49 -17.28 15.27 5.40
CA PRO A 49 -16.29 15.00 6.44
C PRO A 49 -16.93 14.37 7.69
N ALA A 50 -18.20 14.69 7.99
CA ALA A 50 -18.94 14.10 9.11
C ALA A 50 -19.17 12.60 8.90
N GLU A 51 -19.60 12.19 7.71
CA GLU A 51 -19.78 10.77 7.38
C GLU A 51 -18.45 10.04 7.28
N PHE A 52 -17.43 10.65 6.67
CA PHE A 52 -16.08 10.08 6.65
C PHE A 52 -15.58 9.81 8.07
N LYS A 53 -15.74 10.77 8.99
CA LYS A 53 -15.42 10.59 10.40
C LYS A 53 -16.27 9.49 11.04
N ARG A 54 -17.58 9.45 10.78
CA ARG A 54 -18.48 8.43 11.33
C ARG A 54 -18.02 7.00 10.97
N LEU A 55 -17.58 6.81 9.73
CA LEU A 55 -17.11 5.52 9.22
C LEU A 55 -15.72 5.13 9.71
N THR A 56 -14.87 6.11 10.05
CA THR A 56 -13.43 5.89 10.31
C THR A 56 -13.03 6.08 11.77
N GLN A 57 -13.85 6.72 12.60
CA GLN A 57 -13.54 7.05 14.00
C GLN A 57 -13.26 5.83 14.90
N SER A 58 -13.76 4.64 14.53
CA SER A 58 -13.52 3.40 15.27
C SER A 58 -12.30 2.63 14.79
N LEU A 59 -11.65 3.06 13.69
CA LEU A 59 -10.43 2.43 13.21
C LEU A 59 -9.32 2.63 14.25
N ARG A 60 -8.64 1.55 14.59
CA ARG A 60 -7.43 1.56 15.43
C ARG A 60 -6.23 1.26 14.56
N GLU A 61 -5.07 1.77 14.95
CA GLU A 61 -3.86 1.39 14.25
C GLU A 61 -3.57 -0.11 14.55
N PRO A 62 -3.44 -0.97 13.52
CA PRO A 62 -3.47 -2.42 13.69
C PRO A 62 -2.10 -3.09 13.89
N ARG A 63 -0.97 -2.38 13.74
CA ARG A 63 0.39 -2.98 13.72
C ARG A 63 1.33 -2.46 14.80
N TYR A 64 1.20 -1.19 15.15
CA TYR A 64 2.09 -0.38 15.97
C TYR A 64 1.41 0.23 17.21
N ASP A 65 0.08 0.23 17.32
CA ASP A 65 -0.65 0.55 18.56
C ASP A 65 -0.66 -0.64 19.52
N VAL A 66 0.54 -1.12 19.84
CA VAL A 66 0.79 -2.21 20.77
C VAL A 66 1.50 -1.63 22.00
N THR A 67 0.94 -1.90 23.18
CA THR A 67 1.50 -1.46 24.47
C THR A 67 2.50 -2.45 25.05
N GLU A 68 2.32 -3.75 24.77
CA GLU A 68 3.19 -4.83 25.24
C GLU A 68 3.58 -5.74 24.06
N ILE A 69 4.88 -5.86 23.82
CA ILE A 69 5.40 -6.81 22.84
C ILE A 69 5.50 -8.17 23.52
N LEU A 70 4.87 -9.20 22.94
CA LEU A 70 5.04 -10.58 23.41
C LEU A 70 6.53 -10.93 23.44
N GLY A 71 6.99 -11.63 24.49
CA GLY A 71 8.43 -11.86 24.72
C GLY A 71 9.15 -12.48 23.51
N GLU A 72 8.48 -13.37 22.77
CA GLU A 72 9.01 -13.96 21.53
C GLU A 72 9.28 -12.91 20.45
N TRP A 73 8.33 -11.99 20.20
CA TRP A 73 8.49 -10.90 19.25
C TRP A 73 9.58 -9.92 19.69
N ALA A 74 9.68 -9.64 20.98
CA ALA A 74 10.76 -8.80 21.52
C ALA A 74 12.14 -9.42 21.27
N MET A 75 12.26 -10.74 21.44
CA MET A 75 13.48 -11.48 21.10
C MET A 75 13.77 -11.43 19.60
N VAL A 76 12.78 -11.70 18.75
CA VAL A 76 12.92 -11.66 17.28
C VAL A 76 13.43 -10.30 16.83
N VAL A 77 12.85 -9.21 17.31
CA VAL A 77 13.25 -7.84 16.94
C VAL A 77 14.68 -7.55 17.38
N LYS A 78 15.00 -7.82 18.65
CA LYS A 78 16.35 -7.60 19.20
C LYS A 78 17.41 -8.37 18.41
N PHE A 79 17.24 -9.68 18.26
CA PHE A 79 18.23 -10.50 17.57
C PHE A 79 18.29 -10.21 16.07
N SER A 80 17.18 -9.81 15.44
CA SER A 80 17.19 -9.38 14.04
C SER A 80 18.05 -8.13 13.84
N ALA A 81 17.90 -7.12 14.71
CA ALA A 81 18.72 -5.91 14.64
C ALA A 81 20.22 -6.19 14.90
N GLU A 82 20.53 -7.05 15.87
CA GLU A 82 21.92 -7.47 16.15
C GLU A 82 22.53 -8.22 14.96
N ARG A 83 21.82 -9.22 14.42
CA ARG A 83 22.28 -10.03 13.27
C ARG A 83 22.41 -9.19 12.00
N LEU A 84 21.51 -8.24 11.79
CA LEU A 84 21.63 -7.25 10.73
C LEU A 84 22.96 -6.50 10.85
N GLY A 85 23.25 -5.90 12.01
CA GLY A 85 24.49 -5.15 12.22
C GLY A 85 25.75 -6.01 12.05
N ILE A 86 25.75 -7.24 12.56
CA ILE A 86 26.88 -8.18 12.39
C ILE A 86 27.08 -8.53 10.91
N SER A 87 26.00 -8.88 10.21
CA SER A 87 26.08 -9.30 8.81
C SER A 87 26.46 -8.15 7.89
N THR A 88 25.90 -6.95 8.08
CA THR A 88 26.27 -5.76 7.30
C THR A 88 27.74 -5.41 7.50
N ARG A 89 28.28 -5.40 8.72
CA ARG A 89 29.71 -5.14 8.96
C ARG A 89 30.63 -6.18 8.30
N LYS A 90 30.21 -7.45 8.30
CA LYS A 90 31.00 -8.55 7.74
C LYS A 90 30.98 -8.56 6.21
N TYR A 91 29.81 -8.36 5.60
CA TYR A 91 29.59 -8.59 4.17
C TYR A 91 29.49 -7.30 3.35
N LEU A 92 29.25 -6.14 3.99
CA LEU A 92 29.11 -4.83 3.36
C LEU A 92 29.97 -3.77 4.10
N PRO A 93 31.29 -3.95 4.19
CA PRO A 93 32.17 -3.09 5.00
C PRO A 93 32.28 -1.64 4.50
N HIS A 94 31.76 -1.35 3.30
CA HIS A 94 31.72 -0.01 2.72
C HIS A 94 30.56 0.84 3.27
N ILE A 95 29.57 0.24 3.93
CA ILE A 95 28.46 0.96 4.55
C ILE A 95 28.96 1.61 5.83
N GLU A 96 28.69 2.91 5.99
CA GLU A 96 29.13 3.65 7.16
C GLU A 96 28.54 3.09 8.47
N GLU A 97 29.39 2.97 9.49
CA GLU A 97 29.00 2.51 10.83
C GLU A 97 27.87 3.38 11.43
N SER A 98 27.86 4.68 11.12
CA SER A 98 26.81 5.60 11.55
C SER A 98 25.43 5.20 10.98
N PHE A 99 25.39 4.77 9.72
CA PHE A 99 24.17 4.30 9.06
C PHE A 99 23.72 2.97 9.64
N ILE A 100 24.64 2.01 9.82
CA ILE A 100 24.34 0.70 10.40
C ILE A 100 23.69 0.87 11.78
N ASN A 101 24.27 1.71 12.63
CA ASN A 101 23.74 1.96 13.97
C ASN A 101 22.35 2.63 13.95
N ARG A 102 22.13 3.60 13.04
CA ARG A 102 20.80 4.20 12.86
C ARG A 102 19.77 3.17 12.39
N TYR A 103 20.14 2.32 11.42
CA TYR A 103 19.24 1.32 10.85
C TYR A 103 18.92 0.20 11.86
N CYS A 104 19.93 -0.33 12.57
CA CYS A 104 19.72 -1.27 13.68
C CYS A 104 18.82 -0.68 14.76
N LYS A 105 19.02 0.59 15.15
CA LYS A 105 18.16 1.27 16.13
C LYS A 105 16.71 1.37 15.63
N MET A 106 16.53 1.76 14.36
CA MET A 106 15.20 1.83 13.74
C MET A 106 14.46 0.48 13.79
N ILE A 107 15.16 -0.62 13.49
CA ILE A 107 14.59 -1.98 13.58
C ILE A 107 14.26 -2.35 15.04
N SER A 108 15.17 -2.10 15.98
CA SER A 108 14.93 -2.36 17.40
C SER A 108 13.76 -1.55 17.97
N GLU A 109 13.56 -0.33 17.48
CA GLU A 109 12.50 0.60 17.89
C GLU A 109 11.33 0.65 16.89
N TYR A 110 11.08 -0.44 16.14
CA TYR A 110 10.13 -0.45 15.02
C TYR A 110 8.71 0.00 15.38
N LEU A 111 8.25 -0.20 16.62
CA LEU A 111 6.94 0.30 17.07
C LEU A 111 6.88 1.83 17.10
N LEU A 112 7.93 2.46 17.64
CA LEU A 112 8.01 3.92 17.71
C LEU A 112 8.16 4.50 16.31
N PHE A 113 9.03 3.90 15.51
CA PHE A 113 9.22 4.29 14.11
C PHE A 113 7.93 4.12 13.30
N GLY A 114 7.33 2.93 13.35
CA GLY A 114 6.10 2.59 12.65
C GLY A 114 4.93 3.52 13.01
N ARG A 115 4.71 3.79 14.30
CA ARG A 115 3.69 4.77 14.75
C ARG A 115 3.87 6.15 14.11
N LYS A 116 5.11 6.63 14.02
CA LYS A 116 5.41 7.92 13.37
C LYS A 116 5.14 7.88 11.87
N MET A 117 5.55 6.79 11.20
CA MET A 117 5.42 6.66 9.75
C MET A 117 3.96 6.54 9.29
N VAL A 118 3.11 5.89 10.09
CA VAL A 118 1.70 5.68 9.72
C VAL A 118 0.75 6.73 10.29
N ALA A 119 1.25 7.67 11.09
CA ALA A 119 0.43 8.77 11.61
C ALA A 119 -0.17 9.57 10.44
N PRO A 120 -1.48 9.87 10.46
CA PRO A 120 -2.11 10.66 9.41
C PRO A 120 -1.55 12.10 9.43
N VAL A 121 -1.18 12.59 8.25
CA VAL A 121 -0.75 13.98 8.04
C VAL A 121 -1.74 14.65 7.09
N GLU A 122 -2.49 15.60 7.62
CA GLU A 122 -3.47 16.39 6.86
C GLU A 122 -2.78 17.44 5.98
N PRO A 123 -3.35 17.77 4.79
CA PRO A 123 -4.60 17.26 4.20
C PRO A 123 -4.43 15.94 3.40
N LEU A 124 -3.23 15.38 3.36
CA LEU A 124 -2.86 14.23 2.50
C LEU A 124 -3.17 12.86 3.11
N ALA A 125 -4.03 12.80 4.13
CA ALA A 125 -4.47 11.56 4.75
C ALA A 125 -5.83 11.11 4.20
N THR A 126 -5.96 9.82 3.88
CA THR A 126 -7.21 9.20 3.44
C THR A 126 -7.33 7.76 3.96
N LEU A 127 -8.44 7.10 3.66
CA LEU A 127 -8.64 5.69 3.96
C LEU A 127 -7.65 4.86 3.13
N CYS A 128 -6.76 4.13 3.80
CA CYS A 128 -5.78 3.23 3.20
C CYS A 128 -6.17 1.79 3.54
N HIS A 129 -5.87 0.86 2.65
CA HIS A 129 -6.00 -0.57 2.88
C HIS A 129 -5.06 -1.04 3.98
N GLY A 130 -3.82 -0.51 4.02
CA GLY A 130 -2.81 -0.81 5.03
C GLY A 130 -2.04 -2.11 4.83
N ASP A 131 -2.44 -2.91 3.84
CA ASP A 131 -1.76 -4.13 3.40
C ASP A 131 -2.13 -4.43 1.94
N TYR A 132 -2.05 -3.41 1.08
CA TYR A 132 -2.38 -3.52 -0.34
C TYR A 132 -1.31 -4.32 -1.09
N LEU A 133 -1.36 -5.63 -0.93
CA LEU A 133 -0.47 -6.59 -1.54
C LEU A 133 -1.25 -7.45 -2.53
N ARG A 134 -0.57 -7.95 -3.56
CA ARG A 134 -1.15 -8.84 -4.56
C ARG A 134 -1.85 -10.07 -3.98
N ASN A 135 -1.41 -10.60 -2.84
CA ASN A 135 -2.05 -11.74 -2.17
C ASN A 135 -3.37 -11.38 -1.46
N ASN A 136 -3.68 -10.10 -1.32
CA ASN A 136 -4.93 -9.57 -0.74
C ASN A 136 -5.87 -9.04 -1.85
N ILE A 137 -5.62 -9.42 -3.10
CA ILE A 137 -6.39 -8.97 -4.25
C ILE A 137 -6.75 -10.18 -5.12
N ALA A 138 -8.04 -10.37 -5.35
CA ALA A 138 -8.58 -11.39 -6.22
C ALA A 138 -8.85 -10.81 -7.61
N PHE A 139 -8.50 -11.52 -8.68
CA PHE A 139 -8.61 -11.03 -10.06
C PHE A 139 -9.56 -11.86 -10.92
N LYS A 140 -10.54 -11.22 -11.54
CA LYS A 140 -11.31 -11.84 -12.62
C LYS A 140 -10.55 -11.66 -13.93
N TYR A 141 -10.30 -12.76 -14.63
CA TYR A 141 -9.66 -12.75 -15.95
C TYR A 141 -10.67 -13.04 -17.06
N ALA A 142 -10.40 -12.50 -18.25
CA ALA A 142 -11.06 -12.89 -19.49
C ALA A 142 -10.08 -12.79 -20.66
N GLU A 143 -10.38 -13.51 -21.74
CA GLU A 143 -9.64 -13.39 -22.99
C GLU A 143 -10.04 -12.09 -23.71
N VAL A 144 -9.06 -11.23 -23.95
CA VAL A 144 -9.19 -9.96 -24.65
C VAL A 144 -8.15 -9.95 -25.78
N ASN A 145 -8.60 -9.90 -27.02
CA ASN A 145 -7.74 -9.93 -28.21
C ASN A 145 -6.76 -11.13 -28.22
N GLY A 146 -7.25 -12.32 -27.85
CA GLY A 146 -6.44 -13.55 -27.82
C GLY A 146 -5.45 -13.64 -26.64
N THR A 147 -5.48 -12.68 -25.71
CA THR A 147 -4.63 -12.68 -24.52
C THR A 147 -5.49 -12.64 -23.27
N GLU A 148 -5.19 -13.47 -22.28
CA GLU A 148 -5.87 -13.41 -20.99
C GLU A 148 -5.44 -12.16 -20.22
N GLN A 149 -6.41 -11.33 -19.83
CA GLN A 149 -6.20 -10.04 -19.15
C GLN A 149 -7.08 -9.94 -17.90
N PRO A 150 -6.63 -9.24 -16.84
CA PRO A 150 -7.49 -8.93 -15.72
C PRO A 150 -8.57 -7.94 -16.18
N ILE A 151 -9.83 -8.27 -15.94
CA ILE A 151 -10.99 -7.43 -16.27
C ILE A 151 -11.71 -6.88 -15.04
N ASP A 152 -11.46 -7.46 -13.87
CA ASP A 152 -12.02 -7.02 -12.58
C ASP A 152 -11.09 -7.41 -11.43
N SER A 153 -11.18 -6.73 -10.30
CA SER A 153 -10.57 -7.22 -9.06
C SER A 153 -11.35 -6.84 -7.82
N LEU A 154 -11.13 -7.62 -6.76
CA LEU A 154 -11.67 -7.38 -5.44
C LEU A 154 -10.54 -7.37 -4.42
N MET A 155 -10.36 -6.24 -3.74
CA MET A 155 -9.54 -6.15 -2.54
C MET A 155 -10.23 -6.89 -1.39
N PHE A 156 -9.48 -7.67 -0.63
CA PHE A 156 -9.96 -8.35 0.58
C PHE A 156 -8.92 -8.26 1.69
N ASP A 157 -9.24 -8.83 2.86
CA ASP A 157 -8.40 -8.72 4.05
C ASP A 157 -8.19 -7.28 4.56
N MET A 158 -9.32 -6.65 4.90
CA MET A 158 -9.40 -5.27 5.39
C MET A 158 -8.96 -5.11 6.86
N GLN A 159 -8.22 -6.08 7.42
CA GLN A 159 -7.82 -6.09 8.84
C GLN A 159 -6.85 -4.96 9.21
N THR A 160 -6.18 -4.38 8.21
CA THR A 160 -5.15 -3.35 8.42
C THR A 160 -5.55 -1.94 7.97
N VAL A 161 -6.83 -1.75 7.66
CA VAL A 161 -7.39 -0.47 7.20
C VAL A 161 -7.13 0.64 8.21
N ARG A 162 -6.72 1.81 7.72
CA ARG A 162 -6.31 2.95 8.54
C ARG A 162 -6.52 4.27 7.82
N ILE A 163 -6.49 5.36 8.57
CA ILE A 163 -6.33 6.70 8.00
C ILE A 163 -4.85 7.06 8.00
N SER A 164 -4.26 7.25 6.83
CA SER A 164 -2.84 7.57 6.69
C SER A 164 -2.54 8.17 5.32
N SER A 165 -1.25 8.34 5.01
CA SER A 165 -0.81 8.69 3.67
C SER A 165 -1.10 7.54 2.70
N PRO A 166 -1.77 7.79 1.56
CA PRO A 166 -2.04 6.76 0.55
C PRO A 166 -0.76 6.24 -0.11
N MET A 167 0.36 6.95 0.08
CA MET A 167 1.67 6.52 -0.39
C MET A 167 2.22 5.31 0.34
N LEU A 168 1.74 5.03 1.55
CA LEU A 168 2.12 3.80 2.24
C LEU A 168 1.64 2.57 1.50
N ASP A 169 0.39 2.55 1.03
CA ASP A 169 -0.13 1.45 0.22
C ASP A 169 0.60 1.37 -1.13
N PHE A 170 0.81 2.50 -1.80
CA PHE A 170 1.48 2.55 -3.11
C PHE A 170 2.94 2.06 -3.02
N ALA A 171 3.72 2.59 -2.08
CA ALA A 171 5.13 2.21 -1.89
C ALA A 171 5.26 0.75 -1.41
N THR A 172 4.36 0.29 -0.52
CA THR A 172 4.33 -1.10 -0.06
C THR A 172 4.01 -2.03 -1.22
N PHE A 173 3.02 -1.70 -2.04
CA PHE A 173 2.67 -2.44 -3.24
C PHE A 173 3.85 -2.52 -4.21
N LEU A 174 4.46 -1.38 -4.58
CA LEU A 174 5.61 -1.37 -5.48
C LEU A 174 6.76 -2.21 -4.93
N SER A 175 7.06 -2.09 -3.64
CA SER A 175 8.21 -2.76 -3.04
C SER A 175 8.02 -4.28 -2.91
N LEU A 176 6.81 -4.72 -2.59
CA LEU A 176 6.54 -6.12 -2.21
C LEU A 176 5.75 -6.92 -3.26
N SER A 177 5.13 -6.24 -4.22
CA SER A 177 4.30 -6.86 -5.27
C SER A 177 4.85 -6.69 -6.69
N THR A 178 6.02 -6.05 -6.86
CA THR A 178 6.69 -5.90 -8.17
C THR A 178 8.17 -6.25 -8.09
N TYR A 179 8.76 -6.69 -9.21
CA TYR A 179 10.21 -6.82 -9.30
C TYR A 179 10.91 -5.47 -9.47
N THR A 180 12.18 -5.42 -9.05
CA THR A 180 13.01 -4.20 -9.12
C THR A 180 13.09 -3.62 -10.51
N ALA A 181 13.31 -4.46 -11.52
CA ALA A 181 13.40 -4.03 -12.91
C ALA A 181 12.11 -3.34 -13.39
N VAL A 182 10.94 -3.85 -12.99
CA VAL A 182 9.66 -3.26 -13.40
C VAL A 182 9.48 -1.88 -12.78
N ARG A 183 9.63 -1.76 -11.45
CA ARG A 183 9.46 -0.46 -10.79
C ARG A 183 10.52 0.57 -11.16
N GLN A 184 11.73 0.17 -11.54
CA GLN A 184 12.76 1.10 -11.99
C GLN A 184 12.51 1.59 -13.42
N ASN A 185 12.07 0.71 -14.31
CA ASN A 185 11.89 1.05 -15.73
C ASN A 185 10.54 1.73 -16.03
N HIS A 186 9.53 1.52 -15.18
CA HIS A 186 8.17 1.98 -15.42
C HIS A 186 7.59 2.82 -14.26
N PHE A 187 8.42 3.36 -13.38
CA PHE A 187 7.93 4.10 -12.20
C PHE A 187 6.94 5.20 -12.59
N ASP A 188 7.33 6.08 -13.50
CA ASP A 188 6.54 7.24 -13.92
C ASP A 188 5.20 6.81 -14.50
N GLU A 189 5.20 5.80 -15.38
CA GLU A 189 3.97 5.30 -16.00
C GLU A 189 3.01 4.67 -14.95
N ILE A 190 3.56 3.90 -14.02
CA ILE A 190 2.78 3.27 -12.94
C ILE A 190 2.20 4.33 -12.01
N PHE A 191 2.99 5.34 -11.67
CA PHE A 191 2.57 6.42 -10.80
C PHE A 191 1.55 7.35 -11.47
N ASP A 192 1.72 7.65 -12.76
CA ASP A 192 0.78 8.42 -13.56
C ASP A 192 -0.57 7.72 -13.67
N GLU A 193 -0.59 6.39 -13.87
CA GLU A 193 -1.83 5.61 -13.90
C GLU A 193 -2.55 5.65 -12.53
N TYR A 194 -1.80 5.49 -11.45
CA TYR A 194 -2.30 5.64 -10.08
C TYR A 194 -2.93 7.02 -9.86
N TYR A 195 -2.17 8.08 -10.17
CA TYR A 195 -2.56 9.46 -9.91
C TYR A 195 -3.75 9.87 -10.77
N THR A 196 -3.72 9.51 -12.06
CA THR A 196 -4.83 9.76 -12.99
C THR A 196 -6.11 9.09 -12.50
N SER A 197 -6.03 7.84 -12.05
CA SER A 197 -7.17 7.09 -11.51
C SER A 197 -7.70 7.70 -10.21
N LEU A 198 -6.80 8.14 -9.34
CA LEU A 198 -7.15 8.84 -8.10
C LEU A 198 -7.88 10.15 -8.37
N VAL A 199 -7.33 11.00 -9.24
CA VAL A 199 -7.94 12.27 -9.63
C VAL A 199 -9.29 12.05 -10.30
N LYS A 200 -9.37 11.08 -11.21
CA LYS A 200 -10.62 10.71 -11.89
C LYS A 200 -11.69 10.30 -10.88
N ALA A 201 -11.38 9.37 -9.97
CA ALA A 201 -12.32 8.92 -8.96
C ALA A 201 -12.74 10.07 -8.02
N PHE A 202 -11.81 10.96 -7.65
CA PHE A 202 -12.14 12.15 -6.87
C PHE A 202 -13.17 13.02 -7.59
N LYS A 203 -12.90 13.41 -8.85
CA LYS A 203 -13.81 14.26 -9.64
C LYS A 203 -15.17 13.59 -9.87
N GLU A 204 -15.19 12.31 -10.19
CA GLU A 204 -16.43 11.56 -10.44
C GLU A 204 -17.33 11.47 -9.21
N ASN A 205 -16.76 11.36 -8.00
CA ASN A 205 -17.51 11.29 -6.75
C ASN A 205 -17.90 12.67 -6.21
N THR A 206 -17.08 13.70 -6.45
CA THR A 206 -17.37 15.08 -6.00
C THR A 206 -18.25 15.87 -6.97
N LYS A 207 -18.25 15.48 -8.26
CA LYS A 207 -18.78 16.23 -9.40
C LYS A 207 -18.10 17.60 -9.59
N GLU A 208 -16.85 17.74 -9.14
CA GLU A 208 -16.05 18.95 -9.25
C GLU A 208 -14.97 18.78 -10.34
N GLU A 209 -14.78 19.80 -11.19
CA GLU A 209 -13.74 19.76 -12.22
C GLU A 209 -12.35 20.09 -11.68
N GLN A 210 -12.30 20.92 -10.63
CA GLN A 210 -11.07 21.31 -9.97
C GLN A 210 -10.75 20.33 -8.83
N ILE A 211 -9.47 19.97 -8.70
CA ILE A 211 -8.98 19.22 -7.55
C ILE A 211 -8.41 20.18 -6.51
N PRO A 212 -8.49 19.84 -5.21
CA PRO A 212 -7.85 20.61 -4.17
C PRO A 212 -6.35 20.80 -4.44
N GLU A 213 -5.82 21.97 -4.10
CA GLU A 213 -4.43 22.34 -4.40
C GLU A 213 -3.41 21.33 -3.83
N TYR A 214 -3.70 20.77 -2.66
CA TYR A 214 -2.85 19.77 -2.00
C TYR A 214 -2.63 18.49 -2.81
N PHE A 215 -3.51 18.13 -3.76
CA PHE A 215 -3.26 17.01 -4.68
C PHE A 215 -2.08 17.27 -5.62
N ARG A 216 -1.82 18.54 -5.96
CA ARG A 216 -0.69 18.93 -6.84
C ARG A 216 0.65 18.81 -6.12
N TYR A 217 0.68 19.07 -4.81
CA TYR A 217 1.88 18.93 -3.99
C TYR A 217 2.24 17.47 -3.71
N ALA A 218 1.28 16.54 -3.73
CA ALA A 218 1.56 15.11 -3.54
C ALA A 218 2.59 14.58 -4.56
N LEU A 219 2.53 15.02 -5.82
CA LEU A 219 3.50 14.66 -6.87
C LEU A 219 4.94 15.07 -6.51
N GLN A 220 5.13 16.21 -5.82
CA GLN A 220 6.45 16.75 -5.49
C GLN A 220 7.12 16.02 -4.32
N TYR A 221 6.35 15.47 -3.38
CA TYR A 221 6.92 14.79 -2.20
C TYR A 221 7.26 13.31 -2.45
N ILE A 222 6.63 12.67 -3.44
CA ILE A 222 6.84 11.25 -3.75
C ILE A 222 8.15 11.02 -4.52
N MET A 223 8.60 12.02 -5.27
CA MET A 223 9.88 11.96 -6.01
C MET A 223 11.11 12.30 -5.17
N VAL A 224 10.95 12.71 -3.91
CA VAL A 224 12.04 13.27 -3.08
C VAL A 224 12.29 12.45 -1.80
N ALA A 225 11.68 11.26 -1.67
CA ALA A 225 11.92 10.33 -0.57
C ALA A 225 12.73 9.10 -1.02
#